data_AF-A0A0S7YIW0-F1
#
_entry.id   AF-A0A0S7YIW0-F1
#
_cell.length_a   1.000
_cell.length_b   1.000
_cell.length_c   1.000
_cell.angle_alpha   90.00
_cell.angle_beta   90.00
_cell.angle_gamma   90.00
#
_symmetry.space_group_name_H-M   'P 1'
#
loop_
_entity.id
_entity.type
_entity.pdbx_description
1 polymer ?
#
loop_
_entity_poly.entity_id
_entity_poly.type
_entity_poly.pdbx_seq_one_letter_code
_entity_poly.pdbx_strand_id
1 'polypeptide(L)'
;FEDRADAGTLGGELLRRFTLTLDYPRDRILLEPNGLFDTPVREDLSGIFMLRAEGAGLDTIVVSVVGPGTPAEQADIQEGDVLLALDGVPASRLGIAGIFERLRSGPGETRRLLLERDGTTFEVHIPLQPLL
;
A
#
# COMPACT_ATOMS: atom_id res chain seq x y z
N PHE A 1 22.82 -6.89 -1.56
CA PHE A 1 21.43 -6.42 -1.70
C PHE A 1 20.67 -7.50 -2.45
N GLU A 2 20.25 -8.53 -1.73
CA GLU A 2 19.57 -9.68 -2.32
C GLU A 2 18.55 -10.15 -1.28
N ASP A 3 17.33 -9.62 -1.39
CA ASP A 3 16.17 -10.22 -0.76
C ASP A 3 15.23 -10.68 -1.89
N ARG A 4 15.00 -11.99 -1.94
CA ARG A 4 14.39 -12.70 -3.08
C ARG A 4 12.86 -12.57 -3.12
N ALA A 5 12.27 -11.85 -2.16
CA ALA A 5 10.83 -11.60 -2.12
C ALA A 5 10.37 -10.53 -3.13
N ASP A 6 11.22 -9.57 -3.50
CA ASP A 6 10.83 -8.42 -4.35
C ASP A 6 11.06 -8.64 -5.85
N ALA A 7 11.78 -9.68 -6.24
CA ALA A 7 12.10 -9.96 -7.64
C ALA A 7 10.85 -10.25 -8.49
N GLY A 8 9.79 -10.80 -7.88
CA GLY A 8 8.50 -11.02 -8.55
C GLY A 8 7.66 -9.74 -8.72
N THR A 9 7.74 -8.83 -7.77
CA THR A 9 6.95 -7.59 -7.71
C THR A 9 7.43 -6.57 -8.74
N LEU A 10 8.77 -6.45 -8.89
CA LEU A 10 9.39 -5.64 -9.94
C LEU A 10 8.95 -6.10 -11.34
N GLY A 11 8.88 -7.41 -11.56
CA GLY A 11 8.41 -8.00 -12.82
C GLY A 11 6.96 -7.66 -13.13
N GLY A 12 6.05 -7.80 -12.17
CA GLY A 12 4.62 -7.52 -12.38
C GLY A 12 4.33 -6.07 -12.76
N GLU A 13 4.91 -5.11 -12.03
CA GLU A 13 4.66 -3.69 -12.26
C GLU A 13 5.36 -3.16 -13.52
N LEU A 14 6.53 -3.70 -13.85
CA LEU A 14 7.25 -3.35 -15.07
C LEU A 14 6.58 -3.99 -16.30
N LEU A 15 6.26 -5.29 -16.27
CA LEU A 15 5.73 -6.00 -17.44
C LEU A 15 4.31 -5.56 -17.80
N ARG A 16 3.50 -5.11 -16.84
CA ARG A 16 2.17 -4.51 -17.09
C ARG A 16 2.22 -3.31 -18.03
N ARG A 17 3.36 -2.64 -18.14
CA ARG A 17 3.58 -1.47 -19.01
C ARG A 17 3.85 -1.84 -20.47
N PHE A 18 3.96 -3.14 -20.78
CA PHE A 18 4.25 -3.62 -22.12
C PHE A 18 3.23 -4.67 -22.57
N THR A 19 2.95 -4.69 -23.87
CA THR A 19 2.39 -5.84 -24.55
C THR A 19 3.52 -6.81 -24.86
N LEU A 20 3.36 -8.08 -24.46
CA LEU A 20 4.41 -9.09 -24.57
C LEU A 20 4.08 -10.08 -25.69
N THR A 21 4.97 -10.17 -26.68
CA THR A 21 4.87 -11.15 -27.77
C THR A 21 5.99 -12.17 -27.67
N LEU A 22 5.63 -13.45 -27.54
CA LEU A 22 6.57 -14.58 -27.50
C LEU A 22 6.70 -15.17 -28.91
N ASP A 23 7.78 -14.83 -29.62
CA ASP A 23 8.11 -15.43 -30.92
C ASP A 23 8.96 -16.68 -30.68
N TYR A 24 8.29 -17.77 -30.28
CA TYR A 24 8.92 -19.05 -29.97
C TYR A 24 9.79 -19.60 -31.13
N PRO A 25 9.36 -19.58 -32.40
CA PRO A 25 10.20 -20.08 -33.50
C PRO A 25 11.49 -19.30 -33.74
N ARG A 26 11.58 -18.04 -33.28
CA ARG A 26 12.77 -17.20 -33.44
C ARG A 26 13.52 -16.96 -32.14
N ASP A 27 13.13 -17.63 -31.05
CA ASP A 27 13.67 -17.47 -29.69
C ASP A 27 13.73 -16.00 -29.25
N ARG A 28 12.67 -15.24 -29.50
CA ARG A 28 12.61 -13.79 -29.21
C ARG A 28 11.39 -13.41 -28.39
N ILE A 29 11.58 -12.41 -27.54
CA ILE A 29 10.52 -11.73 -26.80
C ILE A 29 10.49 -10.28 -27.29
N LEU A 30 9.32 -9.82 -27.74
CA LEU A 30 9.08 -8.42 -28.09
C LEU A 30 8.26 -7.77 -26.98
N LEU A 31 8.72 -6.61 -26.52
CA LEU A 31 8.05 -5.76 -25.54
C LEU A 31 7.66 -4.45 -26.21
N GLU A 32 6.36 -4.21 -26.36
CA GLU A 32 5.83 -2.98 -26.93
C GLU A 32 5.23 -2.14 -25.81
N PRO A 33 5.70 -0.90 -25.55
CA PRO A 33 5.09 -0.01 -24.57
C PRO A 33 3.57 0.10 -24.82
N ASN A 34 2.77 -0.10 -23.79
CA ASN A 34 1.33 0.04 -23.87
C ASN A 34 0.87 1.36 -23.20
N GLY A 35 -0.43 1.62 -23.17
CA GLY A 35 -0.99 2.84 -22.58
C GLY A 35 -0.69 3.07 -21.09
N LEU A 36 -0.11 2.09 -20.39
CA LEU A 36 0.30 2.20 -18.99
C LEU A 36 1.79 2.58 -18.82
N PHE A 37 2.55 2.69 -19.91
CA PHE A 37 4.01 2.90 -19.86
C PHE A 37 4.42 4.15 -19.09
N ASP A 38 3.76 5.27 -19.36
CA ASP A 38 4.00 6.56 -18.69
C ASP A 38 3.13 6.77 -17.44
N THR A 39 2.42 5.73 -16.97
CA THR A 39 1.62 5.87 -15.76
C THR A 39 2.55 6.03 -14.55
N PRO A 40 2.41 7.10 -13.75
CA PRO A 40 3.19 7.26 -12.53
C PRO A 40 2.97 6.05 -11.61
N VAL A 41 4.05 5.53 -11.04
CA VAL A 41 3.94 4.55 -9.96
C VAL A 41 3.19 5.23 -8.83
N ARG A 42 2.08 4.65 -8.37
CA ARG A 42 1.38 5.15 -7.18
C ARG A 42 2.07 4.56 -5.97
N GLU A 43 3.04 5.30 -5.44
CA GLU A 43 3.69 4.95 -4.20
C GLU A 43 2.73 5.17 -3.02
N ASP A 44 2.95 4.44 -1.93
CA ASP A 44 2.25 4.73 -0.68
C ASP A 44 2.64 6.15 -0.24
N LEU A 45 1.64 6.97 0.09
CA LEU A 45 1.83 8.36 0.51
C LEU A 45 1.60 8.56 2.01
N SER A 46 1.28 7.48 2.73
CA SER A 46 0.89 7.51 4.14
C SER A 46 2.06 7.23 5.07
N GLY A 47 3.00 6.36 4.66
CA GLY A 47 4.07 5.85 5.51
C GLY A 47 3.75 4.56 6.24
N ILE A 48 2.53 4.02 6.11
CA ILE A 48 2.17 2.69 6.58
C ILE A 48 2.62 1.70 5.50
N PHE A 49 3.72 0.99 5.72
CA PHE A 49 4.29 0.09 4.71
C PHE A 49 3.68 -1.30 4.75
N MET A 50 3.19 -1.74 5.90
CA MET A 50 2.64 -3.08 6.05
C MET A 50 1.49 -3.13 7.03
N LEU A 51 0.43 -3.81 6.61
CA LEU A 51 -0.72 -4.19 7.41
C LEU A 51 -0.82 -5.71 7.41
N ARG A 52 -1.24 -6.29 8.53
CA ARG A 52 -1.58 -7.71 8.63
C ARG A 52 -3.02 -7.88 9.08
N ALA A 53 -3.67 -8.94 8.60
CA ALA A 53 -4.99 -9.32 9.05
C ALA A 53 -4.85 -10.44 10.09
N GLU A 54 -5.49 -10.27 11.23
CA GLU A 54 -5.50 -11.21 12.35
C GLU A 54 -6.92 -11.72 12.64
N GLY A 55 -7.01 -12.74 13.50
CA GLY A 55 -8.26 -13.38 13.88
C GLY A 55 -8.70 -14.47 12.89
N ALA A 56 -9.61 -15.35 13.35
CA ALA A 56 -10.12 -16.45 12.53
C ALA A 56 -10.88 -15.95 11.27
N GLY A 57 -11.43 -14.74 11.33
CA GLY A 57 -12.13 -14.09 10.23
C GLY A 57 -11.25 -13.19 9.35
N LEU A 58 -9.97 -12.98 9.69
CA LEU A 58 -9.07 -12.01 9.02
C LEU A 58 -9.67 -10.58 8.95
N ASP A 59 -10.43 -10.21 9.99
CA ASP A 59 -11.19 -8.96 10.07
C ASP A 59 -10.50 -7.89 10.93
N THR A 60 -9.50 -8.29 11.72
CA THR A 60 -8.71 -7.38 12.55
C THR A 60 -7.49 -6.91 11.76
N ILE A 61 -7.42 -5.62 11.41
CA ILE A 61 -6.32 -5.07 10.62
C ILE A 61 -5.32 -4.40 11.56
N VAL A 62 -4.09 -4.90 11.57
CA VAL A 62 -3.03 -4.44 12.49
C VAL A 62 -1.88 -3.82 11.71
N VAL A 63 -1.42 -2.66 12.16
CA VAL A 63 -0.24 -1.97 11.63
C VAL A 63 0.99 -2.81 11.98
N SER A 64 1.78 -3.16 10.95
CA SER A 64 2.98 -4.00 11.12
C SER A 64 4.26 -3.23 10.86
N VAL A 65 4.27 -2.28 9.93
CA VAL A 65 5.45 -1.48 9.64
C VAL A 65 5.04 -0.04 9.34
N VAL A 66 5.69 0.89 10.03
CA VAL A 66 5.61 2.34 9.80
C VAL A 66 7.01 2.83 9.42
N GLY A 67 7.11 3.63 8.36
CA GLY A 67 8.37 4.19 7.91
C GLY A 67 8.84 5.39 8.74
N PRO A 68 10.16 5.56 8.95
CA PRO A 68 10.69 6.73 9.63
C PRO A 68 10.54 8.00 8.78
N GLY A 69 10.28 9.14 9.45
CA GLY A 69 10.07 10.44 8.82
C GLY A 69 8.77 10.58 8.03
N THR A 70 7.88 9.59 8.09
CA THR A 70 6.65 9.55 7.29
C THR A 70 5.46 10.24 7.97
N PRO A 71 4.38 10.58 7.23
CA PRO A 71 3.17 11.15 7.83
C PRO A 71 2.56 10.27 8.93
N ALA A 72 2.60 8.95 8.75
CA ALA A 72 2.13 7.99 9.74
C ALA A 72 2.94 8.06 11.04
N GLU A 73 4.27 8.10 10.95
CA GLU A 73 5.13 8.26 12.15
C GLU A 73 4.90 9.63 12.82
N GLN A 74 4.79 10.71 12.05
CA GLN A 74 4.53 12.06 12.57
C GLN A 74 3.18 12.16 13.29
N ALA A 75 2.21 11.34 12.90
CA ALA A 75 0.91 11.22 13.54
C ALA A 75 0.88 10.22 14.71
N ASP A 76 2.05 9.75 15.15
CA ASP A 76 2.24 8.76 16.21
C ASP A 76 1.51 7.43 15.93
N ILE A 77 1.41 7.00 14.67
CA ILE A 77 0.97 5.63 14.34
C ILE A 77 2.13 4.69 14.58
N GLN A 78 1.89 3.58 15.27
CA GLN A 78 2.92 2.64 15.70
C GLN A 78 2.60 1.21 15.27
N GLU A 79 3.63 0.35 15.24
CA GLU A 79 3.44 -1.08 15.09
C GLU A 79 2.56 -1.62 16.23
N GLY A 80 1.59 -2.46 15.89
CA GLY A 80 0.63 -3.03 16.83
C GLY A 80 -0.69 -2.26 16.93
N ASP A 81 -0.76 -1.04 16.39
CA ASP A 81 -2.04 -0.31 16.33
C ASP A 81 -3.07 -1.08 15.49
N VAL A 82 -4.29 -1.16 15.99
CA VAL A 82 -5.40 -1.79 15.28
C VAL A 82 -6.16 -0.73 14.51
N LEU A 83 -6.19 -0.84 13.18
CA LEU A 83 -6.98 0.04 12.32
C LEU A 83 -8.44 -0.41 12.33
N LEU A 84 -9.30 0.42 12.92
CA LEU A 84 -10.73 0.17 13.03
C LEU A 84 -11.50 0.72 11.82
N ALA A 85 -11.13 1.92 11.34
CA ALA A 85 -11.78 2.55 10.20
C ALA A 85 -10.86 3.51 9.44
N LEU A 86 -11.13 3.67 8.14
CA LEU A 86 -10.51 4.66 7.27
C LEU A 86 -11.61 5.50 6.60
N ASP A 87 -11.57 6.81 6.82
CA ASP A 87 -12.57 7.78 6.35
C ASP A 87 -14.01 7.38 6.73
N GLY A 88 -14.18 6.80 7.92
CA GLY A 88 -15.47 6.31 8.43
C GLY A 88 -15.94 4.97 7.85
N VAL A 89 -15.17 4.34 6.97
CA VAL A 89 -15.47 2.98 6.49
C VAL A 89 -14.71 1.96 7.35
N PRO A 90 -15.37 0.95 7.92
CA PRO A 90 -14.70 -0.07 8.73
C PRO A 90 -13.57 -0.77 7.97
N ALA A 91 -12.41 -0.94 8.62
CA ALA A 91 -11.24 -1.56 8.04
C ALA A 91 -11.51 -3.02 7.65
N SER A 92 -12.26 -3.75 8.47
CA SER A 92 -12.72 -5.12 8.20
C SER A 92 -13.51 -5.24 6.89
N ARG A 93 -14.29 -4.20 6.52
CA ARG A 93 -15.05 -4.16 5.27
C ARG A 93 -14.17 -3.84 4.06
N LEU A 94 -13.14 -3.02 4.26
CA LEU A 94 -12.22 -2.63 3.19
C LEU A 94 -11.22 -3.75 2.87
N GLY A 95 -10.76 -4.46 3.90
CA GLY A 95 -9.58 -5.32 3.81
C GLY A 95 -8.31 -4.54 3.47
N ILE A 96 -7.16 -5.22 3.55
CA ILE A 96 -5.84 -4.60 3.32
C ILE A 96 -5.76 -3.93 1.94
N ALA A 97 -6.25 -4.59 0.89
CA ALA A 97 -6.23 -4.05 -0.47
C ALA A 97 -7.04 -2.75 -0.59
N GLY A 98 -8.26 -2.71 -0.03
CA GLY A 98 -9.11 -1.53 -0.06
C GLY A 98 -8.57 -0.37 0.77
N ILE A 99 -7.83 -0.67 1.84
CA ILE A 99 -7.13 0.34 2.66
C ILE A 99 -5.99 0.96 1.84
N PHE A 100 -5.11 0.15 1.24
CA PHE A 100 -4.00 0.67 0.44
C PHE A 100 -4.47 1.42 -0.82
N GLU A 101 -5.54 0.98 -1.48
CA GLU A 101 -6.13 1.75 -2.59
C GLU A 101 -6.54 3.16 -2.17
N ARG A 102 -7.01 3.34 -0.92
CA ARG A 102 -7.39 4.65 -0.38
C ARG A 102 -6.20 5.46 0.11
N LEU A 103 -5.16 4.82 0.64
CA LEU A 103 -3.92 5.49 1.06
C LEU A 103 -3.04 5.92 -0.13
N ARG A 104 -3.25 5.32 -1.31
CA ARG A 104 -2.61 5.69 -2.59
C ARG A 104 -3.35 6.78 -3.37
N SER A 105 -4.41 7.37 -2.82
CA SER A 105 -5.10 8.50 -3.46
C SER A 105 -4.19 9.72 -3.61
N GLY A 106 -4.57 10.66 -4.48
CA GLY A 106 -3.70 11.75 -4.90
C GLY A 106 -3.05 12.55 -3.75
N PRO A 107 -1.82 13.07 -3.97
CA PRO A 107 -1.11 13.86 -2.97
C PRO A 107 -1.90 15.11 -2.56
N GLY A 108 -1.83 15.45 -1.27
CA GLY A 108 -2.54 16.58 -0.67
C GLY A 108 -3.89 16.25 -0.04
N GLU A 109 -4.39 15.03 -0.19
CA GLU A 109 -5.57 14.56 0.54
C GLU A 109 -5.21 14.16 1.98
N THR A 110 -6.06 14.52 2.93
CA THR A 110 -5.94 14.09 4.33
C THR A 110 -6.81 12.87 4.56
N ARG A 111 -6.23 11.80 5.09
CA ARG A 111 -6.94 10.57 5.46
C ARG A 111 -7.20 10.53 6.95
N ARG A 112 -8.42 10.16 7.32
CA ARG A 112 -8.85 10.02 8.72
C ARG A 112 -8.83 8.56 9.13
N LEU A 113 -7.97 8.21 10.07
CA LEU A 113 -7.82 6.85 10.59
C LEU A 113 -8.35 6.79 12.01
N LEU A 114 -9.21 5.81 12.28
CA LEU A 114 -9.63 5.43 13.62
C LEU A 114 -8.81 4.22 14.04
N LEU A 115 -8.01 4.36 15.09
CA LEU A 115 -7.06 3.36 15.57
C LEU A 115 -7.40 2.96 17.01
N GLU A 116 -6.91 1.81 17.42
CA GLU A 116 -6.89 1.38 18.82
C GLU A 116 -5.49 0.96 19.23
N ARG A 117 -5.05 1.42 20.41
CA ARG A 117 -3.79 1.03 21.07
C ARG A 117 -4.11 0.77 22.54
N ASP A 118 -3.72 -0.41 23.03
CA ASP A 118 -3.93 -0.82 24.43
C ASP A 118 -5.38 -0.65 24.93
N GLY A 119 -6.36 -0.93 24.05
CA GLY A 119 -7.79 -0.80 24.34
C GLY A 119 -8.33 0.64 24.35
N THR A 120 -7.49 1.63 24.01
CA THR A 120 -7.92 3.02 23.85
C THR A 120 -8.05 3.37 22.38
N THR A 121 -9.23 3.84 21.99
CA THR A 121 -9.50 4.31 20.63
C THR A 121 -9.07 5.77 20.46
N PHE A 122 -8.36 6.06 19.37
CA PHE A 122 -7.95 7.41 19.01
C PHE A 122 -8.09 7.65 17.51
N GLU A 123 -8.24 8.91 17.12
CA GLU A 123 -8.39 9.33 15.73
C GLU A 123 -7.18 10.16 15.31
N VAL A 124 -6.63 9.85 14.13
CA VAL A 124 -5.51 10.60 13.54
C VAL A 124 -5.87 11.04 12.13
N HIS A 125 -5.35 12.21 11.75
CA HIS A 125 -5.50 12.78 10.42
C HIS A 125 -4.12 12.88 9.78
N ILE A 126 -3.87 12.10 8.74
CA ILE A 126 -2.57 12.07 8.06
C ILE A 126 -2.68 12.71 6.67
N PRO A 127 -1.81 13.69 6.34
CA PRO A 127 -1.70 14.19 4.98
C PRO A 127 -0.98 13.17 4.11
N LEU A 128 -1.56 12.82 2.97
CA LEU A 128 -0.90 12.00 1.96
C LEU A 128 0.09 12.84 1.17
N GLN A 129 1.37 12.53 1.30
CA GLN A 129 2.45 13.25 0.63
C GLN A 129 3.50 12.29 0.07
N PRO A 130 4.21 12.67 -1.01
CA PRO A 130 5.32 11.88 -1.53
C PRO A 130 6.35 11.59 -0.43
N LEU A 131 6.74 10.32 -0.31
CA LEU A 131 7.79 9.89 0.61
C LEU A 131 9.13 10.10 -0.11
N LEU A 132 10.03 10.90 0.48
CA LEU A 132 11.31 11.31 -0.11
C LEU A 132 12.37 10.21 -0.06
#